data_AF-A0AAN6ICZ4-F1
#
_entry.id   AF-A0AAN6ICZ4-F1
#
_cell.length_a   1.000
_cell.length_b   1.000
_cell.length_c   1.000
_cell.angle_alpha   90.00
_cell.angle_beta   90.00
_cell.angle_gamma   90.00
#
_symmetry.space_group_name_H-M   'P 1'
#
loop_
_entity.id
_entity.type
_entity.pdbx_description
1 polymer ?
#
loop_
_entity_poly.entity_id
_entity_poly.type
_entity_poly.pdbx_seq_one_letter_code
_entity_poly.pdbx_strand_id
1 'polypeptide(L)'
;MAHANPAQFGAQLATLNNLQTEFDLLSQALEGHLRLAKRIRGDHPVFKVTKIPEKIYKKDQRTQDNDVLLSKLPADLAALVWKNLPTDADRVTLALTCKAHAETYEYLKMKKVNIMVNNVEKSVMFLPRPIRFAYNHRLQVLVRLPTWFPANYQLCYKCNQYIDNTHPSSQGTWEGDAREVRNFQADRQATIVGPRCRLCQIADNLNLVKETPEAKEYERKAKLVKQTF
;
A
#
# COMPACT_ATOMS: atom_id res chain seq x y z
N MET A 1 58.10 17.48 -11.61
CA MET A 1 56.77 16.92 -11.28
C MET A 1 56.02 17.98 -10.50
N ALA A 2 54.98 18.59 -11.09
CA ALA A 2 54.24 19.65 -10.42
C ALA A 2 53.40 19.04 -9.29
N HIS A 3 53.77 19.33 -8.04
CA HIS A 3 52.98 18.95 -6.88
C HIS A 3 51.68 19.76 -6.91
N ALA A 4 50.56 19.11 -7.20
CA ALA A 4 49.25 19.73 -7.13
C ALA A 4 49.00 20.24 -5.70
N ASN A 5 48.60 21.50 -5.59
CA ASN A 5 48.56 22.25 -4.34
C ASN A 5 47.42 21.70 -3.44
N PRO A 6 47.66 21.28 -2.19
CA PRO A 6 46.63 20.69 -1.32
C PRO A 6 45.37 21.57 -1.15
N ALA A 7 45.52 22.90 -1.25
CA ALA A 7 44.40 23.84 -1.24
C ALA A 7 43.47 23.70 -2.47
N GLN A 8 44.02 23.35 -3.63
CA GLN A 8 43.23 23.10 -4.85
C GLN A 8 42.42 21.80 -4.75
N PHE A 9 42.99 20.76 -4.14
CA PHE A 9 42.25 19.52 -3.85
C PHE A 9 41.13 19.74 -2.82
N GLY A 10 41.39 20.52 -1.77
CA GLY A 10 40.37 20.87 -0.77
C GLY A 10 39.19 21.64 -1.38
N ALA A 11 39.48 22.61 -2.27
CA ALA A 11 38.45 23.35 -2.99
C ALA A 11 37.64 22.45 -3.94
N GLN A 12 38.31 21.57 -4.69
CA GLN A 12 37.64 20.62 -5.60
C GLN A 12 36.77 19.60 -4.85
N LEU A 13 37.22 19.09 -3.71
CA LEU A 13 36.42 18.21 -2.85
C LEU A 13 35.19 18.92 -2.27
N ALA A 14 35.33 20.18 -1.86
CA ALA A 14 34.20 20.98 -1.40
C ALA A 14 33.17 21.21 -2.52
N THR A 15 33.63 21.49 -3.75
CA THR A 15 32.74 21.61 -4.91
C THR A 15 32.02 20.30 -5.22
N LEU A 16 32.73 19.16 -5.18
CA LEU A 16 32.12 17.84 -5.40
C LEU A 16 31.08 17.50 -4.33
N ASN A 17 31.37 17.77 -3.06
CA ASN A 17 30.41 17.57 -1.98
C ASN A 17 29.15 18.45 -2.16
N ASN A 18 29.32 19.71 -2.57
CA ASN A 18 28.19 20.59 -2.84
C ASN A 18 27.34 20.07 -4.01
N LEU A 19 27.96 19.65 -5.11
CA LEU A 19 27.25 19.05 -6.24
C LEU A 19 26.53 17.76 -5.86
N GLN A 20 27.14 16.92 -5.02
CA GLN A 20 26.51 15.72 -4.48
C GLN A 20 25.25 16.08 -3.67
N THR A 21 25.35 17.08 -2.78
CA THR A 21 24.20 17.53 -1.98
C THR A 21 23.08 18.12 -2.85
N GLU A 22 23.41 18.88 -3.88
CA GLU A 22 22.43 19.42 -4.83
C GLU A 22 21.75 18.30 -5.62
N PHE A 23 22.52 17.32 -6.09
CA PHE A 23 21.99 16.15 -6.79
C PHE A 23 21.02 15.37 -5.90
N ASP A 24 21.38 15.14 -4.63
CA ASP A 24 20.53 14.43 -3.67
C ASP A 24 19.23 15.20 -3.41
N LEU A 25 19.29 16.53 -3.27
CA LEU A 25 18.11 17.38 -3.10
C LEU A 25 17.19 17.35 -4.32
N LEU A 26 17.75 17.44 -5.54
CA LEU A 26 16.98 17.37 -6.78
C LEU A 26 16.36 15.99 -6.98
N SER A 27 17.09 14.93 -6.64
CA SER A 27 16.61 13.55 -6.71
C SER A 27 15.43 13.33 -5.75
N GLN A 28 15.54 13.83 -4.51
CA GLN A 28 14.45 13.80 -3.53
C GLN A 28 13.23 14.60 -4.00
N ALA A 29 13.43 15.77 -4.60
CA ALA A 29 12.35 16.59 -5.14
C ALA A 29 11.63 15.86 -6.30
N LEU A 30 12.40 15.28 -7.23
CA LEU A 30 11.87 14.52 -8.37
C LEU A 30 11.04 13.33 -7.88
N GLU A 31 11.54 12.56 -6.90
CA GLU A 31 10.76 11.48 -6.29
C GLU A 31 9.46 11.97 -5.68
N GLY A 32 9.48 13.11 -4.97
CA GLY A 32 8.29 13.76 -4.43
C GLY A 32 7.26 14.07 -5.52
N HIS A 33 7.70 14.66 -6.62
CA HIS A 33 6.84 14.97 -7.78
C HIS A 33 6.26 13.72 -8.44
N LEU A 34 7.06 12.66 -8.61
CA LEU A 34 6.57 11.38 -9.16
C LEU A 34 5.51 10.73 -8.26
N ARG A 35 5.73 10.75 -6.94
CA ARG A 35 4.78 10.25 -5.94
C ARG A 35 3.50 11.08 -5.91
N LEU A 36 3.59 12.39 -6.12
CA LEU A 36 2.43 13.28 -6.22
C LEU A 36 1.65 13.04 -7.52
N ALA A 37 2.33 12.92 -8.67
CA ALA A 37 1.71 12.67 -9.96
C ALA A 37 0.91 11.36 -9.99
N LYS A 38 1.39 10.30 -9.30
CA LYS A 38 0.63 9.05 -9.14
C LYS A 38 -0.69 9.27 -8.37
N ARG A 39 -0.66 10.07 -7.30
CA ARG A 39 -1.86 10.38 -6.50
C ARG A 39 -2.87 11.22 -7.26
N ILE A 40 -2.41 12.21 -8.02
CA ILE A 40 -3.26 13.04 -8.88
C ILE A 40 -3.99 12.18 -9.93
N ARG A 41 -3.30 11.19 -10.51
CA ARG A 41 -3.90 10.24 -11.46
C ARG A 41 -4.89 9.27 -10.83
N GLY A 42 -4.93 9.17 -9.50
CA GLY A 42 -5.70 8.14 -8.80
C GLY A 42 -5.13 6.74 -9.00
N ASP A 43 -3.84 6.63 -9.38
CA ASP A 43 -3.15 5.35 -9.56
C ASP A 43 -2.90 4.74 -8.19
N HIS A 44 -3.91 4.04 -7.68
CA HIS A 44 -3.84 3.32 -6.42
C HIS A 44 -3.81 1.82 -6.68
N PRO A 45 -2.97 1.05 -5.95
CA PRO A 45 -2.97 -0.39 -6.07
C PRO A 45 -4.32 -0.95 -5.62
N VAL A 46 -5.06 -1.55 -6.57
CA VAL A 46 -6.32 -2.24 -6.32
C VAL A 46 -6.01 -3.66 -5.84
N PHE A 47 -6.61 -4.04 -4.71
CA PHE A 47 -6.43 -5.36 -4.14
C PHE A 47 -7.43 -6.34 -4.75
N LYS A 48 -6.99 -7.06 -5.78
CA LYS A 48 -7.80 -8.11 -6.40
C LYS A 48 -7.84 -9.34 -5.48
N VAL A 49 -6.73 -10.02 -5.28
CA VAL A 49 -6.59 -11.09 -4.28
C VAL A 49 -5.21 -10.94 -3.67
N THR A 50 -5.07 -11.11 -2.36
CA THR A 50 -3.71 -11.09 -1.79
C THR A 50 -2.96 -12.29 -2.31
N LYS A 51 -1.93 -12.02 -3.10
CA LYS A 51 -0.86 -12.98 -3.29
C LYS A 51 0.10 -12.77 -2.14
N ILE A 52 0.27 -13.77 -1.29
CA ILE A 52 1.35 -13.73 -0.32
C ILE A 52 2.63 -13.96 -1.12
N PRO A 53 3.62 -13.05 -1.05
CA PRO A 53 4.89 -13.26 -1.72
C PRO A 53 5.47 -14.64 -1.39
N GLU A 54 5.81 -15.42 -2.41
CA GLU A 54 6.32 -16.79 -2.25
C GLU A 54 7.55 -16.85 -1.34
N LYS A 55 8.37 -15.80 -1.33
CA LYS A 55 9.52 -15.65 -0.44
C LYS A 55 9.19 -15.72 1.07
N ILE A 56 7.94 -15.45 1.47
CA ILE A 56 7.50 -15.48 2.87
C ILE A 56 7.29 -16.91 3.35
N TYR A 57 6.83 -17.81 2.47
CA TYR A 57 6.48 -19.18 2.87
C TYR A 57 7.32 -20.27 2.20
N LYS A 58 7.95 -20.01 1.04
CA LYS A 58 8.80 -20.99 0.36
C LYS A 58 10.29 -20.93 0.74
N LYS A 59 10.78 -19.80 1.26
CA LYS A 59 12.22 -19.63 1.59
C LYS A 59 12.53 -20.18 2.99
N ASP A 60 13.78 -20.58 3.22
CA ASP A 60 14.33 -21.08 4.50
C ASP A 60 14.19 -20.07 5.65
N GLN A 61 12.98 -19.89 6.15
CA GLN A 61 12.71 -19.24 7.42
C GLN A 61 12.52 -20.32 8.47
N ARG A 62 13.17 -20.12 9.62
CA ARG A 62 13.01 -20.98 10.81
C ARG A 62 11.53 -21.15 11.10
N THR A 63 11.14 -22.38 11.41
CA THR A 63 9.83 -22.68 12.01
C THR A 63 9.62 -21.71 13.17
N GLN A 64 8.52 -20.95 13.14
CA GLN A 64 8.24 -20.01 14.22
C GLN A 64 7.79 -20.79 15.45
N ASP A 65 8.40 -20.54 16.61
CA ASP A 65 8.06 -21.24 17.86
C ASP A 65 6.62 -20.91 18.34
N ASN A 66 6.06 -19.79 17.85
CA ASN A 66 4.70 -19.34 18.12
C ASN A 66 3.70 -19.93 17.13
N ASP A 67 3.83 -21.21 16.79
CA ASP A 67 2.85 -21.89 15.95
C ASP A 67 1.54 -22.05 16.73
N VAL A 68 0.65 -21.08 16.50
CA VAL A 68 -0.65 -20.95 17.17
C VAL A 68 -1.48 -22.20 16.86
N LEU A 69 -2.22 -22.67 17.87
CA LEU A 69 -3.20 -23.78 17.90
C LEU A 69 -3.80 -24.24 16.54
N LEU A 70 -4.06 -23.33 15.61
CA LEU A 70 -4.61 -23.59 14.28
C LEU A 70 -3.79 -24.57 13.43
N SER A 71 -2.46 -24.54 13.49
CA SER A 71 -1.61 -25.50 12.76
C SER A 71 -1.66 -26.90 13.35
N LYS A 72 -1.98 -27.01 14.64
CA LYS A 72 -2.11 -28.26 15.39
C LYS A 72 -3.50 -28.88 15.27
N LEU A 73 -4.47 -28.15 14.73
CA LEU A 73 -5.80 -28.68 14.46
C LEU A 73 -5.75 -29.69 13.32
N PRO A 74 -6.64 -30.71 13.33
CA PRO A 74 -6.91 -31.52 12.16
C PRO A 74 -7.20 -30.66 10.93
N ALA A 75 -6.71 -31.06 9.76
CA ALA A 75 -6.78 -30.27 8.54
C ALA A 75 -8.21 -29.83 8.19
N ASP A 76 -9.21 -30.68 8.45
CA ASP A 76 -10.62 -30.38 8.20
C ASP A 76 -11.16 -29.26 9.12
N LEU A 77 -10.80 -29.29 10.41
CA LEU A 77 -11.19 -28.25 11.37
C LEU A 77 -10.48 -26.93 11.07
N ALA A 78 -9.18 -26.97 10.75
CA ALA A 78 -8.46 -25.80 10.30
C ALA A 78 -9.12 -25.17 9.06
N ALA A 79 -9.46 -25.98 8.05
CA ALA A 79 -10.12 -25.52 6.84
C ALA A 79 -11.50 -24.88 7.11
N LEU A 80 -12.26 -25.39 8.09
CA LEU A 80 -13.52 -24.77 8.53
C LEU A 80 -13.29 -23.40 9.16
N VAL A 81 -12.25 -23.24 10.00
CA VAL A 81 -11.90 -21.92 10.56
C VAL A 81 -11.59 -20.94 9.44
N TRP A 82 -10.76 -21.32 8.47
CA TRP A 82 -10.44 -20.48 7.30
C TRP A 82 -11.67 -20.07 6.49
N LYS A 83 -12.60 -21.00 6.28
CA LYS A 83 -13.85 -20.75 5.56
C LYS A 83 -14.77 -19.78 6.32
N ASN A 84 -14.81 -19.90 7.64
CA ASN A 84 -15.69 -19.11 8.52
C ASN A 84 -15.15 -17.73 8.88
N LEU A 85 -13.88 -17.43 8.58
CA LEU A 85 -13.37 -16.05 8.67
C LEU A 85 -14.22 -15.13 7.78
N PRO A 86 -14.72 -13.99 8.30
CA PRO A 86 -15.80 -13.26 7.66
C PRO A 86 -15.36 -12.55 6.39
N THR A 87 -14.14 -12.01 6.34
CA THR A 87 -13.62 -11.31 5.17
C THR A 87 -12.35 -11.96 4.62
N ASP A 88 -12.07 -11.72 3.33
CA ASP A 88 -10.78 -12.10 2.74
C ASP A 88 -9.62 -11.40 3.45
N ALA A 89 -9.83 -10.17 3.94
CA ALA A 89 -8.82 -9.45 4.70
C ALA A 89 -8.47 -10.14 6.02
N ASP A 90 -9.44 -10.73 6.72
CA ASP A 90 -9.18 -11.49 7.95
C ASP A 90 -8.37 -12.76 7.66
N ARG A 91 -8.71 -13.47 6.59
CA ARG A 91 -7.95 -14.64 6.13
C ARG A 91 -6.51 -14.26 5.81
N VAL A 92 -6.34 -13.18 5.06
CA VAL A 92 -5.02 -12.68 4.68
C VAL A 92 -4.20 -12.26 5.90
N THR A 93 -4.83 -11.58 6.85
CA THR A 93 -4.18 -11.17 8.10
C THR A 93 -3.72 -12.40 8.87
N LEU A 94 -4.56 -13.42 9.00
CA LEU A 94 -4.17 -14.71 9.61
C LEU A 94 -3.03 -15.35 8.82
N ALA A 95 -3.08 -15.35 7.49
CA ALA A 95 -2.07 -15.93 6.63
C ALA A 95 -0.70 -15.24 6.75
N LEU A 96 -0.67 -13.96 7.13
CA LEU A 96 0.57 -13.21 7.36
C LEU A 96 1.19 -13.47 8.74
N THR A 97 0.51 -14.17 9.66
CA THR A 97 1.02 -14.43 11.01
C THR A 97 2.14 -15.49 11.04
N CYS A 98 2.01 -16.55 10.24
CA CYS A 98 3.02 -17.60 10.16
C CYS A 98 3.07 -18.30 8.80
N LYS A 99 4.17 -19.03 8.57
CA LYS A 99 4.41 -19.79 7.34
C LYS A 99 3.33 -20.84 7.09
N ALA A 100 2.96 -21.64 8.09
CA ALA A 100 1.95 -22.68 7.95
C ALA A 100 0.58 -22.10 7.56
N HIS A 101 0.22 -20.95 8.12
CA HIS A 101 -1.01 -20.23 7.76
C HIS A 101 -0.94 -19.67 6.34
N ALA A 102 0.20 -19.13 5.91
CA ALA A 102 0.40 -18.67 4.54
C ALA A 102 0.23 -19.82 3.52
N GLU A 103 0.86 -20.97 3.78
CA GLU A 103 0.74 -22.16 2.92
C GLU A 103 -0.69 -22.67 2.86
N THR A 104 -1.36 -22.76 4.02
CA THR A 104 -2.75 -23.21 4.12
C THR A 104 -3.69 -22.27 3.35
N TYR A 105 -3.53 -20.96 3.50
CA TYR A 105 -4.32 -19.98 2.76
C TYR A 105 -4.10 -20.08 1.25
N GLU A 106 -2.84 -20.15 0.80
CA GLU A 106 -2.49 -20.27 -0.62
C GLU A 106 -3.02 -21.57 -1.25
N TYR A 107 -3.06 -22.67 -0.48
CA TYR A 107 -3.68 -23.92 -0.89
C TYR A 107 -5.22 -23.80 -0.95
N LEU A 108 -5.85 -23.39 0.15
CA LEU A 108 -7.32 -23.35 0.27
C LEU A 108 -7.95 -22.32 -0.66
N LYS A 109 -7.28 -21.21 -0.97
CA LYS A 109 -7.82 -20.18 -1.88
C LYS A 109 -7.97 -20.68 -3.30
N MET A 110 -7.22 -21.71 -3.71
CA MET A 110 -7.27 -22.29 -5.06
C MET A 110 -8.11 -23.56 -5.13
N LYS A 111 -8.42 -24.17 -3.97
CA LYS A 111 -9.29 -25.35 -3.87
C LYS A 111 -10.69 -25.03 -4.39
N LYS A 112 -11.20 -25.89 -5.27
CA LYS A 112 -12.59 -25.88 -5.72
C LYS A 112 -13.36 -27.03 -5.07
N VAL A 113 -14.62 -26.78 -4.77
CA VAL A 113 -15.56 -27.77 -4.26
C VAL A 113 -16.84 -27.71 -5.06
N ASN A 114 -17.45 -28.85 -5.31
CA ASN A 114 -18.75 -28.90 -5.95
C ASN A 114 -19.82 -28.76 -4.88
N ILE A 115 -20.72 -27.80 -5.07
CA ILE A 115 -21.88 -27.61 -4.21
C ILE A 115 -23.15 -27.70 -5.07
N MET A 116 -24.20 -28.28 -4.52
CA MET A 116 -25.51 -28.29 -5.13
C MET A 116 -26.20 -26.96 -4.85
N VAL A 117 -26.49 -26.18 -5.91
CA VAL A 117 -27.26 -24.94 -5.81
C VAL A 117 -28.45 -25.08 -6.75
N ASN A 118 -29.66 -25.16 -6.20
CA ASN A 118 -30.90 -25.36 -6.96
C ASN A 118 -30.89 -26.63 -7.83
N ASN A 119 -30.50 -27.78 -7.28
CA ASN A 119 -30.36 -29.06 -7.99
C ASN A 119 -29.38 -29.08 -9.17
N VAL A 120 -28.53 -28.06 -9.29
CA VAL A 120 -27.44 -28.00 -10.27
C VAL A 120 -26.11 -28.06 -9.53
N GLU A 121 -25.27 -29.01 -9.91
CA GLU A 121 -23.91 -29.10 -9.39
C GLU A 121 -23.08 -27.93 -9.92
N LYS A 122 -22.56 -27.10 -9.01
CA LYS A 122 -21.71 -25.96 -9.35
C LYS A 122 -20.37 -26.09 -8.67
N SER A 123 -19.31 -26.01 -9.47
CA SER A 123 -17.94 -25.90 -8.95
C SER A 123 -17.70 -24.48 -8.45
N VAL A 124 -17.49 -24.33 -7.15
CA VAL A 124 -17.21 -23.04 -6.49
C VAL A 124 -15.87 -23.07 -5.78
N MET A 125 -15.28 -21.91 -5.55
CA MET A 125 -14.07 -21.81 -4.73
C MET A 125 -14.41 -22.18 -3.27
N PHE A 126 -13.51 -22.91 -2.61
CA PHE A 126 -13.68 -23.32 -1.22
C PHE A 126 -13.76 -22.10 -0.29
N LEU A 127 -12.84 -21.14 -0.46
CA LEU A 127 -12.90 -19.86 0.25
C LEU A 127 -13.79 -18.86 -0.52
N PRO A 128 -14.73 -18.19 0.18
CA PRO A 128 -15.54 -17.13 -0.41
C PRO A 128 -14.66 -16.00 -0.96
N ARG A 129 -14.82 -15.66 -2.24
CA ARG A 129 -14.10 -14.55 -2.89
C ARG A 129 -14.99 -13.32 -3.04
N PRO A 130 -14.44 -12.11 -2.94
CA PRO A 130 -15.18 -10.91 -3.29
C PRO A 130 -15.61 -10.96 -4.76
N ILE A 131 -16.91 -10.72 -5.02
CA ILE A 131 -17.46 -10.64 -6.38
C ILE A 131 -16.91 -9.40 -7.11
N ARG A 132 -16.70 -8.31 -6.36
CA ARG A 132 -16.17 -7.04 -6.86
C ARG A 132 -14.95 -6.66 -6.03
N PHE A 133 -13.89 -6.22 -6.69
CA PHE A 133 -12.72 -5.70 -6.01
C PHE A 133 -12.87 -4.20 -5.82
N ALA A 134 -12.94 -3.77 -4.56
CA ALA A 134 -13.05 -2.38 -4.20
C ALA A 134 -11.73 -1.85 -3.66
N TYR A 135 -11.54 -0.55 -3.81
CA TYR A 135 -10.34 0.15 -3.34
C TYR A 135 -10.07 -0.07 -1.84
N ASN A 136 -11.12 -0.09 -1.02
CA ASN A 136 -11.05 -0.25 0.43
C ASN A 136 -10.74 -1.67 0.91
N HIS A 137 -10.72 -2.69 0.04
CA HIS A 137 -10.32 -4.05 0.46
C HIS A 137 -8.88 -4.09 0.97
N ARG A 138 -7.99 -3.30 0.37
CA ARG A 138 -6.63 -3.16 0.88
C ARG A 138 -6.63 -2.54 2.27
N LEU A 139 -7.47 -1.53 2.48
CA LEU A 139 -7.59 -0.83 3.76
C LEU A 139 -7.98 -1.81 4.87
N GLN A 140 -8.91 -2.74 4.61
CA GLN A 140 -9.32 -3.76 5.58
C GLN A 140 -8.15 -4.57 6.14
N VAL A 141 -7.17 -4.92 5.30
CA VAL A 141 -5.95 -5.59 5.79
C VAL A 141 -5.09 -4.60 6.57
N LEU A 142 -4.81 -3.43 5.99
CA LEU A 142 -3.85 -2.49 6.57
C LEU A 142 -4.26 -1.98 7.96
N VAL A 143 -5.54 -1.72 8.18
CA VAL A 143 -6.02 -1.26 9.50
C VAL A 143 -5.83 -2.31 10.61
N ARG A 144 -5.61 -3.59 10.27
CA ARG A 144 -5.36 -4.68 11.23
C ARG A 144 -3.87 -4.87 11.56
N LEU A 145 -2.98 -4.19 10.83
CA LEU A 145 -1.53 -4.29 11.00
C LEU A 145 -0.85 -3.17 11.81
N PRO A 146 -1.51 -2.23 12.53
CA PRO A 146 -0.83 -1.07 13.09
C PRO A 146 0.22 -1.43 14.13
N THR A 147 0.05 -2.52 14.88
CA THR A 147 1.03 -3.00 15.86
C THR A 147 2.26 -3.64 15.21
N TRP A 148 2.21 -4.00 13.93
CA TRP A 148 3.30 -4.64 13.21
C TRP A 148 4.21 -3.63 12.50
N PHE A 149 3.74 -2.40 12.33
CA PHE A 149 4.53 -1.32 11.75
C PHE A 149 5.25 -0.54 12.85
N PRO A 150 6.50 -0.08 12.61
CA PRO A 150 7.19 0.79 13.54
C PRO A 150 6.42 2.09 13.81
N ALA A 151 6.59 2.69 14.99
CA ALA A 151 5.82 3.86 15.43
C ALA A 151 5.99 5.11 14.54
N ASN A 152 7.06 5.18 13.74
CA ASN A 152 7.27 6.24 12.76
C ASN A 152 6.46 6.06 11.46
N TYR A 153 5.71 4.97 11.31
CA TYR A 153 4.83 4.77 10.17
C TYR A 153 3.38 5.07 10.53
N GLN A 154 2.70 5.78 9.63
CA GLN A 154 1.28 6.07 9.78
C GLN A 154 0.49 5.64 8.53
N LEU A 155 -0.64 4.98 8.74
CA LEU A 155 -1.53 4.56 7.67
C LEU A 155 -2.31 5.76 7.11
N CYS A 156 -2.13 6.02 5.82
CA CYS A 156 -2.99 6.93 5.07
C CYS A 156 -4.21 6.17 4.53
N TYR A 157 -5.41 6.55 4.99
CA TYR A 157 -6.69 5.97 4.59
C TYR A 157 -7.11 6.37 3.17
N LYS A 158 -6.56 7.47 2.64
CA LYS A 158 -6.83 7.94 1.29
C LYS A 158 -6.03 7.21 0.23
N CYS A 159 -4.75 6.91 0.45
CA CYS A 159 -3.91 6.15 -0.51
C CYS A 159 -3.62 4.70 -0.09
N ASN A 160 -4.21 4.24 1.02
CA ASN A 160 -4.06 2.91 1.60
C ASN A 160 -2.59 2.52 1.76
N GLN A 161 -1.73 3.41 2.27
CA GLN A 161 -0.30 3.13 2.42
C GLN A 161 0.18 3.52 3.81
N TYR A 162 1.04 2.70 4.40
CA TYR A 162 1.86 3.13 5.52
C TYR A 162 2.94 4.06 4.98
N ILE A 163 2.97 5.27 5.53
CA ILE A 163 3.89 6.33 5.18
C ILE A 163 4.89 6.47 6.32
N ASP A 164 6.17 6.43 5.99
CA ASP A 164 7.24 6.77 6.92
C ASP A 164 7.22 8.28 7.19
N ASN A 165 6.97 8.66 8.43
CA ASN A 165 6.92 10.04 8.88
C ASN A 165 8.31 10.67 9.03
N THR A 166 9.39 9.87 9.04
CA THR A 166 10.77 10.40 9.06
C THR A 166 11.26 10.81 7.68
N HIS A 167 10.63 10.31 6.61
CA HIS A 167 11.05 10.59 5.25
C HIS A 167 10.75 12.07 4.88
N PRO A 168 11.70 12.81 4.28
CA PRO A 168 11.53 14.24 3.96
C PRO A 168 10.26 14.55 3.16
N SER A 169 9.94 13.73 2.14
CA SER A 169 8.71 13.89 1.34
C SER A 169 7.38 13.74 2.10
N SER A 170 7.43 13.20 3.32
CA SER A 170 6.26 12.94 4.17
C SER A 170 6.07 14.02 5.23
N GLN A 171 7.02 14.96 5.35
CA GLN A 171 6.95 16.04 6.33
C GLN A 171 5.73 16.94 6.08
N GLY A 172 5.12 17.38 7.19
CA GLY A 172 3.97 18.27 7.19
C GLY A 172 2.79 17.73 7.99
N THR A 173 1.72 18.52 8.01
CA THR A 173 0.52 18.23 8.79
C THR A 173 -0.30 17.13 8.12
N TRP A 174 -0.69 16.11 8.88
CA TRP A 174 -1.70 15.13 8.47
C TRP A 174 -3.10 15.70 8.66
N GLU A 175 -4.03 15.30 7.80
CA GLU A 175 -5.45 15.70 7.87
C GLU A 175 -6.32 14.48 8.18
N GLY A 176 -7.59 14.72 8.49
CA GLY A 176 -8.52 13.68 8.92
C GLY A 176 -8.38 13.35 10.41
N ASP A 177 -9.37 12.65 10.95
CA ASP A 177 -9.42 12.33 12.38
C ASP A 177 -9.18 10.83 12.60
N ALA A 178 -8.09 10.51 13.29
CA ALA A 178 -7.81 9.15 13.74
C ALA A 178 -8.86 8.62 14.72
N ARG A 179 -9.59 9.52 15.41
CA ARG A 179 -10.66 9.15 16.35
C ARG A 179 -11.91 8.63 15.63
N GLU A 180 -12.22 9.19 14.46
CA GLU A 180 -13.37 8.78 13.64
C GLU A 180 -13.21 7.37 13.07
N VAL A 181 -11.97 6.91 12.90
CA VAL A 181 -11.64 5.56 12.40
C VAL A 181 -11.17 4.60 13.50
N ARG A 182 -11.50 4.91 14.76
CA ARG A 182 -11.27 4.01 15.90
C ARG A 182 -11.91 2.64 15.64
N ASN A 183 -11.28 1.58 16.15
CA ASN A 183 -11.68 0.19 15.95
C ASN A 183 -11.45 -0.37 14.54
N PHE A 184 -10.42 0.12 13.83
CA PHE A 184 -9.98 -0.47 12.57
C PHE A 184 -11.05 -0.44 11.47
N GLN A 185 -11.84 0.64 11.40
CA GLN A 185 -12.83 0.83 10.34
C GLN A 185 -12.14 0.93 8.97
N ALA A 186 -12.72 0.30 7.96
CA ALA A 186 -12.19 0.25 6.59
C ALA A 186 -13.28 0.33 5.53
N ASP A 187 -14.37 1.01 5.84
CA ASP A 187 -15.46 1.28 4.92
C ASP A 187 -15.16 2.50 4.04
N ARG A 188 -16.11 2.86 3.16
CA ARG A 188 -15.95 4.03 2.30
C ARG A 188 -15.84 5.31 3.14
N GLN A 189 -16.58 5.42 4.24
CA GLN A 189 -16.54 6.61 5.08
C GLN A 189 -15.16 6.80 5.71
N ALA A 190 -14.52 5.72 6.18
CA ALA A 190 -13.17 5.75 6.71
C ALA A 190 -12.14 6.28 5.70
N THR A 191 -12.30 6.00 4.40
CA THR A 191 -11.40 6.57 3.36
C THR A 191 -11.57 8.08 3.18
N ILE A 192 -12.70 8.63 3.64
CA ILE A 192 -13.00 10.07 3.64
C ILE A 192 -12.53 10.67 4.96
N VAL A 193 -13.00 10.22 6.11
CA VAL A 193 -12.74 10.91 7.39
C VAL A 193 -11.39 10.56 8.01
N GLY A 194 -10.82 9.40 7.66
CA GLY A 194 -9.60 8.90 8.28
C GLY A 194 -8.33 9.69 7.92
N PRO A 195 -7.22 9.42 8.63
CA PRO A 195 -5.95 10.12 8.43
C PRO A 195 -5.45 10.09 6.99
N ARG A 196 -5.00 11.25 6.49
CA ARG A 196 -4.49 11.44 5.12
C ARG A 196 -3.10 12.08 5.14
N CYS A 197 -2.19 11.47 4.38
CA CYS A 197 -0.82 11.97 4.24
C CYS A 197 -0.79 13.29 3.46
N ARG A 198 0.26 14.09 3.69
CA ARG A 198 0.46 15.40 3.05
C ARG A 198 0.38 15.36 1.53
N LEU A 199 0.95 14.35 0.90
CA LEU A 199 0.93 14.21 -0.56
C LEU A 199 -0.49 13.95 -1.11
N CYS A 200 -1.37 13.31 -0.33
CA CYS A 200 -2.78 13.15 -0.71
C CYS A 200 -3.54 14.47 -0.59
N GLN A 201 -3.25 15.28 0.43
CA GLN A 201 -3.85 16.61 0.57
C GLN A 201 -3.45 17.52 -0.59
N ILE A 202 -2.15 17.55 -0.93
CA ILE A 202 -1.67 18.35 -2.07
C ILE A 202 -2.33 17.87 -3.37
N ALA A 203 -2.48 16.55 -3.56
CA ALA A 203 -3.18 16.01 -4.71
C ALA A 203 -4.67 16.43 -4.75
N ASP A 204 -5.38 16.35 -3.62
CA ASP A 204 -6.77 16.78 -3.51
C ASP A 204 -6.89 18.29 -3.83
N ASN A 205 -6.01 19.13 -3.29
CA ASN A 205 -5.97 20.58 -3.57
C ASN A 205 -5.68 20.89 -5.04
N LEU A 206 -4.71 20.20 -5.64
CA LEU A 206 -4.41 20.36 -7.07
C LEU A 206 -5.57 19.90 -7.94
N ASN A 207 -6.29 18.86 -7.55
CA ASN A 207 -7.49 18.42 -8.26
C ASN A 207 -8.61 19.46 -8.17
N LEU A 208 -8.81 20.09 -7.01
CA LEU A 208 -9.76 21.22 -6.87
C LEU A 208 -9.38 22.39 -7.79
N VAL A 209 -8.09 22.74 -7.85
CA VAL A 209 -7.61 23.80 -8.76
C VAL A 209 -7.82 23.41 -10.23
N LYS A 210 -7.57 22.15 -10.60
CA LYS A 210 -7.82 21.66 -11.97
C LYS A 210 -9.30 21.76 -12.39
N GLU A 211 -10.22 21.72 -11.44
CA GLU A 211 -11.64 21.79 -11.73
C GLU A 211 -12.14 23.22 -12.00
N THR A 212 -11.33 24.25 -11.69
CA THR A 212 -11.62 25.66 -12.00
C THR A 212 -11.75 25.91 -13.50
N PRO A 213 -12.59 26.88 -13.92
CA PRO A 213 -12.79 27.19 -15.34
C PRO A 213 -11.48 27.66 -16.01
N GLU A 214 -10.66 28.43 -15.29
CA GLU A 214 -9.37 28.92 -15.79
C GLU A 214 -8.41 27.77 -16.08
N ALA A 215 -8.26 26.82 -15.15
CA ALA A 215 -7.39 25.66 -15.34
C ALA A 215 -7.83 24.78 -16.52
N LYS A 216 -9.15 24.61 -16.71
CA LYS A 216 -9.72 23.89 -17.85
C LYS A 216 -9.43 24.60 -19.17
N GLU A 217 -9.48 25.92 -19.20
CA GLU A 217 -9.14 26.71 -20.38
C GLU A 217 -7.64 26.58 -20.73
N TYR A 218 -6.77 26.66 -19.74
CA TYR A 218 -5.33 26.42 -19.92
C TYR A 218 -5.04 25.00 -20.43
N GLU A 219 -5.70 23.97 -19.89
CA GLU A 219 -5.51 22.60 -20.34
C GLU A 219 -5.96 22.41 -21.81
N ARG A 220 -7.06 23.06 -22.22
CA ARG A 220 -7.50 23.09 -23.63
C ARG A 220 -6.46 23.75 -24.53
N LYS A 221 -5.96 24.93 -24.16
CA LYS A 221 -4.91 25.63 -24.93
C LYS A 221 -3.63 24.81 -25.03
N ALA A 222 -3.19 24.18 -23.93
CA ALA A 222 -2.00 23.33 -23.92
C ALA A 222 -2.14 22.08 -24.81
N LYS A 223 -3.33 21.47 -24.88
CA LYS A 223 -3.60 20.34 -25.79
C LYS A 223 -3.54 20.77 -27.26
N LEU A 224 -4.05 21.95 -27.58
CA LEU A 224 -3.99 22.51 -28.94
C LEU A 224 -2.54 22.70 -29.38
N VAL A 225 -1.69 23.28 -28.52
CA VAL A 225 -0.25 23.45 -28.80
C VAL A 225 0.45 22.10 -29.03
N LYS A 226 0.15 21.08 -28.22
CA LYS A 226 0.73 19.72 -28.40
C LYS A 226 0.29 18.99 -29.67
N GLN A 227 -0.78 19.43 -30.33
CA GLN A 227 -1.23 18.88 -31.60
C GLN A 227 -0.64 19.63 -32.80
N THR A 228 -0.08 20.82 -32.56
CA THR A 228 0.52 21.66 -33.61
C THR A 228 2.02 21.41 -33.79
N PHE A 229 2.65 20.66 -32.88
CA PHE A 229 4.04 20.25 -32.90
C PHE A 229 4.13 18.73 -32.71
#